data_AF-A0AA39H4D3-F1
#
_entry.id   AF-A0AA39H4D3-F1
#
_cell.length_a   1.000
_cell.length_b   1.000
_cell.length_c   1.000
_cell.angle_alpha   90.00
_cell.angle_beta   90.00
_cell.angle_gamma   90.00
#
_symmetry.space_group_name_H-M   'P 1'
#
loop_
_entity.id
_entity.type
_entity.pdbx_description
1 polymer ?
#
loop_
_entity_poly.entity_id
_entity_poly.type
_entity_poly.pdbx_seq_one_letter_code
_entity_poly.pdbx_strand_id
1 'polypeptide(L)'
;MPALAVFEARTPVSFCRESFAERLGIAMTPVAVDLHVQGGGILEFVASCEMKINITGHELNQRLLVVEDYVFDADVVIGTDIMRLLPGVCINYGDCYVEVGGTQLHFLDRLVEDDFAWFLEAFEEEQLEWLLETFSLLPVRAFE
;
A
#
# COMPACT_ATOMS: atom_id res chain seq x y z
N MET A 1 -15.79 2.41 1.28
CA MET A 1 -15.18 3.75 1.37
C MET A 1 -14.08 3.87 0.31
N PRO A 2 -13.83 5.03 -0.31
CA PRO A 2 -12.59 5.24 -1.08
C PRO A 2 -11.36 5.07 -0.18
N ALA A 3 -10.27 4.58 -0.72
CA ALA A 3 -9.02 4.35 -0.03
C ALA A 3 -7.84 4.67 -0.94
N LEU A 4 -6.75 5.16 -0.37
CA LEU A 4 -5.49 5.34 -1.08
C LEU A 4 -4.67 4.05 -1.00
N ALA A 5 -4.26 3.51 -2.14
CA ALA A 5 -3.46 2.31 -2.23
C ALA A 5 -2.12 2.57 -2.91
N VAL A 6 -1.07 1.94 -2.41
CA VAL A 6 0.20 1.78 -3.14
C VAL A 6 0.23 0.40 -3.76
N PHE A 7 0.61 0.30 -5.03
CA PHE A 7 0.95 -0.99 -5.65
C PHE A 7 2.45 -1.21 -5.55
N GLU A 8 2.88 -2.14 -4.69
CA GLU A 8 4.29 -2.41 -4.44
C GLU A 8 4.67 -3.84 -4.89
N ALA A 9 5.35 -3.94 -6.04
CA ALA A 9 5.70 -5.21 -6.65
C ALA A 9 6.83 -5.96 -5.93
N ARG A 10 7.56 -5.31 -5.03
CA ARG A 10 8.64 -5.93 -4.24
C ARG A 10 8.17 -6.42 -2.87
N THR A 11 6.95 -6.06 -2.46
CA THR A 11 6.38 -6.50 -1.19
C THR A 11 5.58 -7.79 -1.40
N PRO A 12 5.92 -8.89 -0.70
CA PRO A 12 5.24 -10.17 -0.88
C PRO A 12 3.84 -10.24 -0.27
N VAL A 13 3.52 -9.32 0.65
CA VAL A 13 2.29 -9.30 1.45
C VAL A 13 1.58 -7.96 1.33
N SER A 14 0.26 -7.97 1.36
CA SER A 14 -0.55 -6.76 1.43
C SER A 14 -0.86 -6.39 2.88
N PHE A 15 -0.90 -5.09 3.17
CA PHE A 15 -1.14 -4.60 4.52
C PHE A 15 -1.86 -3.24 4.52
N CYS A 16 -2.43 -2.86 5.66
CA CYS A 16 -3.11 -1.58 5.84
C CYS A 16 -2.70 -0.89 7.14
N ARG A 17 -3.00 0.42 7.22
CA ARG A 17 -2.86 1.20 8.46
C ARG A 17 -3.89 0.75 9.49
N GLU A 18 -3.50 0.73 10.75
CA GLU A 18 -4.41 0.48 11.87
C GLU A 18 -5.58 1.46 11.88
N SER A 19 -5.30 2.77 11.79
CA SER A 19 -6.35 3.81 11.72
C SER A 19 -7.32 3.60 10.56
N PHE A 20 -6.87 3.02 9.45
CA PHE A 20 -7.72 2.72 8.32
C PHE A 20 -8.66 1.53 8.60
N ALA A 21 -8.14 0.45 9.19
CA ALA A 21 -8.94 -0.69 9.62
C ALA A 21 -9.99 -0.26 10.66
N GLU A 22 -9.60 0.56 11.64
CA GLU A 22 -10.50 1.14 12.63
C GLU A 22 -11.58 2.03 12.00
N ARG A 23 -11.19 2.91 11.06
CA ARG A 23 -12.13 3.79 10.34
C ARG A 23 -13.18 3.01 9.57
N LEU A 24 -12.85 1.81 9.08
CA LEU A 24 -13.78 0.91 8.42
C LEU A 24 -14.61 0.04 9.39
N GLY A 25 -14.27 0.03 10.68
CA GLY A 25 -14.92 -0.82 11.68
C GLY A 25 -14.59 -2.31 11.52
N ILE A 26 -13.46 -2.64 10.88
CA ILE A 26 -13.07 -4.02 10.63
C ILE A 26 -12.43 -4.62 11.89
N ALA A 27 -12.85 -5.84 12.24
CA ALA A 27 -12.26 -6.56 13.37
C ALA A 27 -10.80 -6.94 13.09
N MET A 28 -9.91 -6.52 13.98
CA MET A 28 -8.49 -6.84 13.92
C MET A 28 -8.17 -8.00 14.86
N THR A 29 -7.38 -8.96 14.36
CA THR A 29 -6.87 -10.09 15.15
C THR A 29 -5.39 -9.86 15.41
N PRO A 30 -4.94 -9.76 16.69
CA PRO A 30 -3.54 -9.52 17.01
C PRO A 30 -2.61 -10.56 16.38
N VAL A 31 -1.48 -10.08 15.85
CA VAL A 31 -0.38 -10.91 15.35
C VAL A 31 0.94 -10.31 15.84
N ALA A 32 2.01 -11.10 15.80
CA ALA A 32 3.37 -10.63 16.04
C ALA A 32 4.24 -11.21 14.92
N VAL A 33 4.31 -10.47 13.82
CA VAL A 33 5.05 -10.85 12.61
C VAL A 33 5.87 -9.65 12.18
N ASP A 34 7.14 -9.91 11.87
CA ASP A 34 8.05 -8.87 11.38
C ASP A 34 8.44 -9.19 9.93
N LEU A 35 8.47 -8.16 9.09
CA LEU A 35 9.01 -8.23 7.74
C LEU A 35 10.30 -7.43 7.67
N HIS A 36 11.38 -8.11 7.31
CA HIS A 36 12.64 -7.45 6.99
C HIS A 36 12.56 -6.82 5.59
N VAL A 37 12.75 -5.51 5.54
CA VAL A 37 12.73 -4.74 4.30
C VAL A 37 14.14 -4.70 3.71
N GLN A 38 14.24 -4.73 2.38
CA GLN A 38 15.52 -4.48 1.71
C GLN A 38 16.02 -3.08 2.10
N GLY A 39 17.23 -3.00 2.66
CA GLY A 39 17.76 -1.78 3.28
C GLY A 39 17.97 -1.86 4.80
N GLY A 40 17.53 -2.96 5.43
CA GLY A 40 17.82 -3.23 6.86
C GLY A 40 16.75 -2.76 7.83
N GLY A 41 15.65 -2.18 7.33
CA GLY A 41 14.49 -1.83 8.15
C GLY A 41 13.67 -3.05 8.55
N ILE A 42 12.94 -2.92 9.67
CA ILE A 42 11.97 -3.91 10.14
C ILE A 42 10.60 -3.25 10.11
N LEU A 43 9.65 -3.90 9.45
CA LEU A 43 8.24 -3.53 9.49
C LEU A 43 7.51 -4.50 10.43
N GLU A 44 7.01 -3.97 11.54
CA GLU A 44 6.31 -4.75 12.57
C GLU A 44 4.80 -4.73 12.31
N PHE A 45 4.18 -5.92 12.27
CA PHE A 45 2.73 -6.06 12.12
C PHE A 45 2.08 -6.39 13.46
N VAL A 46 1.17 -5.52 13.90
CA VAL A 46 0.47 -5.62 15.19
C VAL A 46 -0.80 -6.45 15.14
N ALA A 47 -1.43 -6.52 13.96
CA ALA A 47 -2.65 -7.29 13.76
C ALA A 47 -2.79 -7.80 12.33
N SER A 48 -3.90 -8.48 12.07
CA SER A 48 -4.37 -8.81 10.73
C SER A 48 -5.89 -8.68 10.67
N CYS A 49 -6.42 -8.42 9.49
CA CYS A 49 -7.86 -8.28 9.28
C CYS A 49 -8.30 -8.88 7.94
N GLU A 50 -9.54 -9.35 7.86
CA GLU A 50 -10.17 -9.70 6.59
C GLU A 50 -10.82 -8.44 6.00
N MET A 51 -10.49 -8.11 4.75
CA MET A 51 -10.96 -6.89 4.09
C MET A 51 -11.42 -7.19 2.67
N LYS A 52 -12.57 -6.62 2.28
CA LYS A 52 -12.99 -6.60 0.88
C LYS A 52 -12.42 -5.36 0.19
N ILE A 53 -11.66 -5.59 -0.87
CA ILE A 53 -11.03 -4.56 -1.69
C ILE A 53 -11.59 -4.64 -3.10
N ASN A 54 -12.02 -3.51 -3.65
CA ASN A 54 -12.42 -3.38 -5.04
C ASN A 54 -11.39 -2.52 -5.80
N ILE A 55 -10.76 -3.14 -6.79
CA ILE A 55 -9.77 -2.53 -7.68
C ILE A 55 -10.32 -2.64 -9.10
N THR A 56 -10.57 -1.49 -9.75
CA THR A 56 -11.15 -1.41 -11.12
C THR A 56 -12.41 -2.28 -11.34
N GLY A 57 -13.21 -2.51 -10.29
CA GLY A 57 -14.41 -3.34 -10.36
C GLY A 57 -14.18 -4.81 -9.99
N HIS A 58 -12.94 -5.24 -9.77
CA HIS A 58 -12.59 -6.57 -9.26
C HIS A 58 -12.65 -6.57 -7.73
N GLU A 59 -13.61 -7.29 -7.17
CA GLU A 59 -13.76 -7.47 -5.74
C GLU A 59 -12.95 -8.68 -5.26
N LEU A 60 -12.09 -8.46 -4.28
CA LEU A 60 -11.27 -9.47 -3.63
C LEU A 60 -11.53 -9.43 -2.13
N ASN A 61 -11.80 -10.58 -1.52
CA ASN A 61 -11.82 -10.72 -0.07
C ASN A 61 -10.48 -11.28 0.38
N GLN A 62 -9.67 -10.51 1.09
CA GLN A 62 -8.28 -10.84 1.39
C GLN A 62 -7.94 -10.55 2.85
N ARG A 63 -7.04 -11.36 3.39
CA ARG A 63 -6.40 -11.08 4.67
C ARG A 63 -5.28 -10.07 4.47
N LEU A 64 -5.37 -8.94 5.15
CA LEU A 64 -4.29 -7.96 5.22
C LEU A 64 -3.59 -8.07 6.58
N LEU A 65 -2.29 -7.79 6.59
CA LEU A 65 -1.61 -7.47 7.84
C LEU A 65 -1.89 -6.00 8.20
N VAL A 66 -1.80 -5.70 9.49
CA VAL A 66 -2.01 -4.36 10.03
C VAL A 66 -0.71 -3.91 10.67
N VAL A 67 -0.28 -2.73 10.29
CA VAL A 67 0.86 -2.03 10.87
C VAL A 67 0.34 -0.85 11.69
N GLU A 68 1.05 -0.50 12.76
CA GLU A 68 0.83 0.80 13.42
C GLU A 68 0.95 1.91 12.37
N ASP A 69 0.22 3.00 12.56
CA ASP A 69 0.22 4.11 11.62
C ASP A 69 1.66 4.56 11.32
N TYR A 70 2.09 4.28 10.10
CA TYR A 70 3.44 4.49 9.60
C TYR A 70 3.43 5.60 8.56
N VAL A 71 4.63 5.98 8.13
CA VAL A 71 4.94 7.27 7.50
C VAL A 71 4.26 7.52 6.14
N PHE A 72 3.68 6.51 5.49
CA PHE A 72 3.08 6.68 4.18
C PHE A 72 1.61 7.08 4.26
N ASP A 73 1.22 8.08 3.45
CA ASP A 73 -0.18 8.50 3.32
C ASP A 73 -1.02 7.58 2.41
N ALA A 74 -0.81 6.26 2.56
CA ALA A 74 -1.58 5.23 1.90
C ALA A 74 -2.41 4.49 2.96
N ASP A 75 -3.69 4.31 2.70
CA ASP A 75 -4.56 3.49 3.53
C ASP A 75 -4.15 2.00 3.45
N VAL A 76 -3.72 1.55 2.27
CA VAL A 76 -3.38 0.15 1.96
C VAL A 76 -2.13 0.07 1.09
N VAL A 77 -1.30 -0.95 1.31
CA VAL A 77 -0.27 -1.42 0.38
C VAL A 77 -0.73 -2.73 -0.22
N ILE A 78 -0.84 -2.75 -1.55
CA ILE A 78 -1.16 -3.90 -2.38
C ILE A 78 0.17 -4.53 -2.79
N GLY A 79 0.50 -5.64 -2.14
CA GLY A 79 1.65 -6.47 -2.46
C GLY A 79 1.35 -7.50 -3.55
N THR A 80 2.35 -8.33 -3.86
CA THR A 80 2.25 -9.33 -4.93
C THR A 80 1.25 -10.46 -4.66
N ASP A 81 0.90 -10.70 -3.40
CA ASP A 81 -0.16 -11.64 -3.00
C ASP A 81 -1.52 -11.27 -3.60
N ILE A 82 -1.90 -10.00 -3.55
CA ILE A 82 -3.15 -9.50 -4.14
C ILE A 82 -2.99 -9.25 -5.64
N MET A 83 -1.87 -8.67 -6.10
CA MET A 83 -1.68 -8.38 -7.53
C MET A 83 -1.80 -9.62 -8.41
N ARG A 84 -1.35 -10.79 -7.94
CA ARG A 84 -1.44 -12.05 -8.69
C ARG A 84 -2.86 -12.56 -8.88
N LEU A 85 -3.82 -12.07 -8.09
CA LEU A 85 -5.24 -12.43 -8.19
C LEU A 85 -6.00 -11.54 -9.17
N LEU A 86 -5.42 -10.40 -9.53
CA LEU A 86 -6.00 -9.44 -10.45
C LEU A 86 -5.63 -9.80 -11.90
N PRO A 87 -6.54 -9.58 -12.87
CA PRO A 87 -6.26 -9.88 -14.27
C PRO A 87 -5.25 -8.87 -14.86
N GLY A 88 -4.15 -9.36 -15.41
CA GLY A 88 -3.26 -8.55 -16.26
C GLY A 88 -2.66 -7.32 -15.59
N VAL A 89 -2.22 -7.42 -14.33
CA VAL A 89 -1.59 -6.29 -13.63
C VAL A 89 -0.29 -5.89 -14.31
N CYS A 90 -0.18 -4.62 -14.68
CA CYS A 90 1.05 -4.02 -15.22
C CYS A 90 1.27 -2.66 -14.58
N ILE A 91 2.42 -2.45 -13.95
CA ILE A 91 2.81 -1.16 -13.37
C ILE A 91 3.76 -0.47 -14.36
N ASN A 92 3.35 0.69 -14.86
CA ASN A 92 4.15 1.52 -15.75
C ASN A 92 4.53 2.82 -15.04
N TYR A 93 5.75 2.85 -14.51
CA TYR A 93 6.31 4.03 -13.85
C TYR A 93 6.64 5.16 -14.83
N GLY A 94 6.99 4.83 -16.08
CA GLY A 94 7.34 5.84 -17.09
C GLY A 94 6.16 6.72 -17.49
N ASP A 95 4.97 6.12 -17.59
CA ASP A 95 3.71 6.79 -17.94
C ASP A 95 2.78 7.01 -16.71
N CYS A 96 3.29 6.76 -15.51
CA CYS A 96 2.61 6.93 -14.23
C CYS A 96 1.22 6.26 -14.13
N TYR A 97 1.11 4.96 -14.45
CA TYR A 97 -0.14 4.22 -14.30
C TYR A 97 0.03 2.76 -13.84
N VAL A 98 -1.02 2.19 -13.24
CA VAL A 98 -1.22 0.74 -13.14
C VAL A 98 -2.37 0.31 -14.04
N GLU A 99 -2.15 -0.70 -14.86
CA GLU A 99 -3.20 -1.38 -15.61
C GLU A 99 -3.70 -2.60 -14.83
N VAL A 100 -5.02 -2.74 -14.72
CA VAL A 100 -5.70 -3.91 -14.16
C VAL A 100 -6.88 -4.27 -15.06
N GLY A 101 -6.86 -5.45 -15.66
CA GLY A 101 -7.93 -5.95 -16.51
C GLY A 101 -8.17 -5.08 -17.76
N GLY A 102 -7.11 -4.43 -18.27
CA GLY A 102 -7.21 -3.45 -19.36
C GLY A 102 -7.73 -2.07 -18.95
N THR A 103 -7.96 -1.84 -17.64
CA THR A 103 -8.31 -0.52 -17.10
C THR A 103 -7.06 0.14 -16.53
N GLN A 104 -6.79 1.39 -16.92
CA GLN A 104 -5.66 2.16 -16.42
C GLN A 104 -6.08 3.04 -15.23
N LEU A 105 -5.30 2.97 -14.15
CA LEU A 105 -5.36 3.84 -12.99
C LEU A 105 -4.09 4.69 -12.96
N HIS A 106 -4.25 6.01 -13.10
CA HIS A 106 -3.11 6.93 -13.05
C HIS A 106 -2.70 7.22 -11.61
N PHE A 107 -1.39 7.35 -11.39
CA PHE A 107 -0.82 7.77 -10.12
C PHE A 107 -1.34 9.17 -9.77
N LEU A 108 -1.59 9.41 -8.50
CA LEU A 108 -1.96 10.75 -8.04
C LEU A 108 -0.72 11.65 -8.01
N ASP A 109 -0.82 12.83 -8.63
CA ASP A 109 0.26 13.84 -8.70
C ASP A 109 0.71 14.42 -7.34
N ARG A 110 0.21 13.92 -6.21
CA ARG A 110 0.47 14.48 -4.87
C ARG A 110 1.04 13.43 -3.93
N LEU A 111 2.36 13.33 -3.89
CA LEU A 111 3.04 13.24 -2.61
C LEU A 111 3.05 14.67 -2.06
N VAL A 112 2.43 14.90 -0.90
CA VAL A 112 2.49 16.20 -0.23
C VAL A 112 3.93 16.37 0.27
N GLU A 113 4.75 17.13 -0.46
CA GLU A 113 6.16 17.38 -0.13
C GLU A 113 6.37 17.91 1.30
N ASP A 114 5.37 18.61 1.87
CA ASP A 114 5.48 19.28 3.16
C ASP A 114 5.39 18.35 4.39
N ASP A 115 4.72 17.19 4.29
CA ASP A 115 4.51 16.28 5.45
C ASP A 115 5.62 15.22 5.61
N PHE A 116 6.53 15.13 4.63
CA PHE A 116 7.61 14.14 4.62
C PHE A 116 8.97 14.72 5.02
N ALA A 117 9.14 16.04 5.18
CA ALA A 117 10.45 16.67 5.41
C ALA A 117 11.25 16.02 6.57
N TRP A 118 10.57 15.66 7.67
CA TRP A 118 11.19 14.98 8.82
C TRP A 118 11.58 13.52 8.55
N PHE A 119 10.90 12.85 7.62
CA PHE A 119 11.25 11.52 7.11
C PHE A 119 12.41 11.62 6.13
N LEU A 120 12.43 12.61 5.23
CA LEU A 120 13.56 12.82 4.31
C LEU A 120 14.86 13.16 5.06
N GLU A 121 14.80 13.73 6.26
CA GLU A 121 15.99 13.95 7.08
C GLU A 121 16.60 12.65 7.67
N ALA A 122 15.85 11.53 7.67
CA ALA A 122 16.28 10.26 8.26
C ALA A 122 16.95 9.30 7.26
N PHE A 123 16.95 9.63 5.97
CA PHE A 123 17.49 8.79 4.90
C PHE A 123 18.60 9.52 4.15
N GLU A 124 19.57 8.76 3.63
CA GLU A 124 20.57 9.34 2.74
C GLU A 124 19.93 9.69 1.38
N GLU A 125 20.46 10.70 0.69
CA GLU A 125 19.90 11.29 -0.54
C GLU A 125 19.62 10.23 -1.64
N GLU A 126 20.45 9.19 -1.74
CA GLU A 126 20.25 8.06 -2.67
C GLU A 126 19.06 7.14 -2.29
N GLN A 127 18.75 7.00 -1.00
CA GLN A 127 17.61 6.23 -0.52
C GLN A 127 16.29 6.97 -0.72
N LEU A 128 16.37 8.31 -0.72
CA LEU A 128 15.27 9.24 -0.96
C LEU A 128 14.80 9.29 -2.40
N GLU A 129 15.74 9.40 -3.34
CA GLU A 129 15.45 9.28 -4.76
C GLU A 129 14.78 7.92 -5.03
N TRP A 130 15.30 6.82 -4.47
CA TRP A 130 14.69 5.50 -4.58
C TRP A 130 13.26 5.45 -4.01
N LEU A 131 13.02 6.05 -2.85
CA LEU A 131 11.71 6.07 -2.20
C LEU A 131 10.69 6.83 -3.06
N LEU A 132 10.99 8.06 -3.43
CA LEU A 132 10.10 8.93 -4.21
C LEU A 132 9.84 8.40 -5.63
N GLU A 133 10.78 7.64 -6.20
CA GLU A 133 10.62 6.96 -7.49
C GLU A 133 9.75 5.68 -7.43
N THR A 134 9.51 5.11 -6.24
CA THR A 134 8.87 3.79 -6.10
C THR A 134 7.40 3.86 -5.70
N PHE A 135 6.94 4.90 -4.99
CA PHE A 135 5.58 4.93 -4.44
C PHE A 135 4.54 5.52 -5.40
N SER A 136 3.62 4.66 -5.85
CA SER A 136 2.52 4.99 -6.75
C SER A 136 1.19 5.00 -5.99
N LEU A 137 0.71 6.18 -5.58
CA LEU A 137 -0.59 6.32 -4.91
C LEU A 137 -1.75 6.22 -5.92
N LEU A 138 -2.69 5.31 -5.64
CA LEU A 138 -3.84 5.00 -6.48
C LEU A 138 -5.15 4.98 -5.69
N PRO A 139 -6.27 5.44 -6.26
CA PRO A 139 -7.58 5.29 -5.63
C PRO A 139 -8.09 3.84 -5.77
N VAL A 140 -8.43 3.22 -4.64
CA VAL A 140 -9.17 1.95 -4.58
C VAL A 140 -10.40 2.12 -3.68
N ARG A 141 -11.27 1.09 -3.58
CA ARG A 141 -12.36 1.08 -2.60
C ARG A 141 -12.19 -0.09 -1.64
N ALA A 142 -12.33 0.15 -0.35
CA ALA A 142 -12.32 -0.90 0.67
C ALA A 142 -13.58 -0.83 1.56
N PHE A 143 -14.02 -1.98 2.08
CA PHE A 143 -15.20 -2.12 2.92
C PHE A 143 -15.15 -3.43 3.72
N GLU A 144 -16.07 -3.57 4.67
CA GLU A 144 -16.30 -4.79 5.47
C GLU A 144 -16.66 -6.01 4.60
#